data_AF-A0A1C6BAS3-F1
#
_entry.id   AF-A0A1C6BAS3-F1
#
_cell.length_a   1.000
_cell.length_b   1.000
_cell.length_c   1.000
_cell.angle_alpha   90.00
_cell.angle_beta   90.00
_cell.angle_gamma   90.00
#
_symmetry.space_group_name_H-M   'P 1'
#
loop_
_entity.id
_entity.type
_entity.pdbx_description
1 polymer ?
#
loop_
_entity_poly.entity_id
_entity_poly.type
_entity_poly.pdbx_seq_one_letter_code
_entity_poly.pdbx_strand_id
1 'polypeptide(L)'
;MLKSFRFLFQFAWINLACLLGFAVLVVVGCYATGVPGGASNLFATYYGAFPLVTLFVLFIFAFSLCTSNLNLGLSFGARRRDFFWAVQGVLVVYTGFCWAAQVLLAALPQLGGWIEEGRWTLIRAFYGRTLWVFPLVCLTILVLGCLGGLVSAKSKVWGAVILSVSVIALLMGSILLALMADLDAWSFLMGSAWSGMWGSLPAILTIGMLATLAIGEVVIWRQIFRFAVR
;
A
#
# COMPACT_ATOMS: atom_id res chain seq x y z
N MET A 1 -13.84 14.14 -17.38
CA MET A 1 -12.75 13.30 -16.81
C MET A 1 -11.53 14.13 -16.42
N LEU A 2 -10.90 14.87 -17.35
CA LEU A 2 -9.64 15.61 -17.08
C LEU A 2 -9.73 16.62 -15.92
N LYS A 3 -10.84 17.35 -15.78
CA LYS A 3 -11.04 18.34 -14.69
C LYS A 3 -11.10 17.68 -13.31
N SER A 4 -11.88 16.60 -13.18
CA SER A 4 -12.00 15.83 -11.93
C SER A 4 -10.70 15.12 -11.57
N PHE A 5 -9.98 14.60 -12.57
CA PHE A 5 -8.65 14.04 -12.35
C PHE A 5 -7.65 15.09 -11.87
N ARG A 6 -7.56 16.25 -12.54
CA ARG A 6 -6.68 17.35 -12.10
C ARG A 6 -6.97 17.81 -10.66
N PHE A 7 -8.25 17.89 -10.30
CA PHE A 7 -8.66 18.22 -8.93
C PHE A 7 -8.16 17.19 -7.91
N LEU A 8 -8.43 15.89 -8.14
CA LEU A 8 -7.97 14.83 -7.24
C LEU A 8 -6.43 14.71 -7.22
N PHE A 9 -5.80 14.93 -8.37
CA PHE A 9 -4.35 14.86 -8.53
C PHE A 9 -3.62 15.95 -7.74
N GLN A 10 -4.23 17.12 -7.55
CA GLN A 10 -3.64 18.18 -6.72
C GLN A 10 -3.41 17.72 -5.28
N PHE A 11 -4.32 16.92 -4.72
CA PHE A 11 -4.16 16.30 -3.41
C PHE A 11 -3.22 15.09 -3.48
N ALA A 12 -3.34 14.28 -4.53
CA ALA A 12 -2.53 13.07 -4.69
C ALA A 12 -1.04 13.36 -4.84
N TRP A 13 -0.66 14.43 -5.54
CA TRP A 13 0.74 14.79 -5.72
C TRP A 13 1.42 15.19 -4.41
N ILE A 14 0.72 15.89 -3.51
CA ILE A 14 1.25 16.27 -2.19
C ILE A 14 1.49 15.00 -1.34
N ASN A 15 0.55 14.07 -1.38
CA ASN A 15 0.67 12.77 -0.71
C ASN A 15 1.87 11.96 -1.22
N LEU A 16 2.07 11.94 -2.55
CA LEU A 16 3.23 11.29 -3.17
C LEU A 16 4.55 11.97 -2.82
N ALA A 17 4.58 13.31 -2.81
CA ALA A 17 5.75 14.09 -2.42
C ALA A 17 6.14 13.82 -0.96
N CYS A 18 5.15 13.67 -0.06
CA CYS A 18 5.38 13.30 1.33
C CYS A 18 6.01 11.90 1.45
N LEU A 19 5.49 10.92 0.71
CA LEU A 19 6.03 9.56 0.69
C LEU A 19 7.46 9.51 0.14
N LEU A 20 7.75 10.27 -0.92
CA LEU A 20 9.10 10.40 -1.46
C LEU A 20 10.04 11.11 -0.49
N GLY A 21 9.58 12.18 0.17
CA GLY A 21 10.35 12.87 1.21
C GLY A 21 10.72 11.93 2.35
N PHE A 22 9.78 11.10 2.81
CA PHE A 22 10.05 10.06 3.80
C PHE A 22 11.09 9.05 3.30
N ALA A 23 10.94 8.56 2.07
CA ALA A 23 11.90 7.62 1.46
C ALA A 23 13.31 8.21 1.41
N VAL A 24 13.45 9.45 0.94
CA VAL A 24 14.74 10.16 0.88
C VAL A 24 15.33 10.32 2.28
N LEU A 25 14.54 10.72 3.27
CA LEU A 25 15.00 10.87 4.65
C LEU A 25 15.55 9.56 5.19
N VAL A 26 14.85 8.45 4.99
CA VAL A 26 15.29 7.12 5.44
C VAL A 26 16.59 6.71 4.74
N VAL A 27 16.69 6.88 3.41
CA VAL A 27 17.91 6.56 2.65
C VAL A 27 19.10 7.40 3.11
N VAL A 28 18.94 8.71 3.22
CA VAL A 28 20.00 9.62 3.67
C VAL A 28 20.40 9.30 5.10
N GLY A 29 19.44 9.00 5.99
CA GLY A 29 19.70 8.54 7.35
C GLY A 29 20.51 7.24 7.41
N CYS A 30 20.24 6.28 6.52
CA CYS A 30 21.03 5.07 6.38
C CYS A 30 22.50 5.39 6.05
N TYR A 31 22.75 6.25 5.06
CA TYR A 31 24.11 6.66 4.70
C TYR A 31 24.81 7.43 5.81
N ALA A 32 24.13 8.40 6.42
CA ALA A 32 24.70 9.26 7.47
C ALA A 32 25.06 8.48 8.74
N THR A 33 24.32 7.41 9.05
CA THR A 33 24.53 6.59 10.25
C THR A 33 25.37 5.33 10.02
N GLY A 34 25.95 5.17 8.82
CA GLY A 34 26.87 4.07 8.52
C GLY A 34 26.20 2.71 8.30
N VAL A 35 24.90 2.67 7.99
CA VAL A 35 24.18 1.42 7.68
C VAL A 35 24.82 0.64 6.52
N PRO A 36 25.34 1.26 5.43
CA PRO A 36 26.06 0.54 4.38
C PRO A 36 27.26 -0.27 4.91
N GLY A 37 27.89 0.21 5.98
CA GLY A 37 29.02 -0.42 6.65
C GLY A 37 28.63 -1.45 7.72
N GLY A 38 27.35 -1.79 7.88
CA GLY A 38 26.86 -2.79 8.83
C GLY A 38 26.26 -2.22 10.13
N ALA A 39 26.10 -0.90 10.26
CA ALA A 39 25.46 -0.33 11.45
C ALA A 39 23.97 -0.72 11.56
N SER A 40 23.55 -1.10 12.77
CA SER A 40 22.17 -1.49 13.07
C SER A 40 21.42 -0.39 13.83
N ASN A 41 20.66 0.43 13.10
CA ASN A 41 19.96 1.61 13.64
C ASN A 41 18.49 1.64 13.21
N LEU A 42 17.69 2.56 13.77
CA LEU A 42 16.29 2.78 13.40
C LEU A 42 16.08 2.94 11.88
N PHE A 43 16.98 3.64 11.19
CA PHE A 43 16.90 3.82 9.74
C PHE A 43 17.02 2.50 8.97
N ALA A 44 17.82 1.55 9.46
CA ALA A 44 17.88 0.22 8.86
C ALA A 44 16.54 -0.51 9.05
N THR A 45 15.91 -0.44 10.20
CA THR A 45 14.58 -1.05 10.39
C THR A 45 13.53 -0.42 9.49
N TYR A 46 13.46 0.92 9.42
CA TYR A 46 12.50 1.64 8.58
C TYR A 46 12.73 1.40 7.09
N TYR A 47 13.99 1.29 6.67
CA TYR A 47 14.33 0.95 5.31
C TYR A 47 13.84 -0.47 4.98
N GLY A 48 14.18 -1.49 5.77
CA GLY A 48 13.72 -2.87 5.54
C GLY A 48 12.19 -3.02 5.56
N ALA A 49 11.51 -2.25 6.40
CA ALA A 49 10.05 -2.23 6.51
C ALA A 49 9.35 -1.26 5.53
N PHE A 50 10.07 -0.57 4.66
CA PHE A 50 9.53 0.45 3.75
C PHE A 50 8.31 -0.03 2.91
N PRO A 51 8.27 -1.27 2.36
CA PRO A 51 7.11 -1.74 1.64
C PRO A 51 5.85 -1.71 2.50
N LEU A 52 5.95 -2.12 3.76
CA LEU A 52 4.82 -2.19 4.70
C LEU A 52 4.35 -0.80 5.10
N VAL A 53 5.28 0.12 5.35
CA VAL A 53 4.97 1.54 5.64
C VAL A 53 4.25 2.17 4.45
N THR A 54 4.69 1.88 3.24
CA THR A 54 4.05 2.35 2.00
C THR A 54 2.61 1.88 1.90
N LEU A 55 2.36 0.58 2.15
CA LEU A 55 1.00 0.03 2.14
C LEU A 55 0.09 0.70 3.19
N PHE A 56 0.61 0.96 4.38
CA PHE A 56 -0.13 1.66 5.44
C PHE A 56 -0.52 3.08 5.01
N VAL A 57 0.42 3.81 4.43
CA VAL A 57 0.19 5.17 3.94
C VAL A 57 -0.80 5.19 2.76
N LEU A 58 -0.69 4.24 1.83
CA LEU A 58 -1.64 4.10 0.71
C LEU A 58 -3.07 3.85 1.19
N PHE A 59 -3.26 3.02 2.22
CA PHE A 59 -4.57 2.81 2.83
C PHE A 59 -5.20 4.13 3.30
N ILE A 60 -4.43 4.95 4.04
CA ILE A 60 -4.88 6.24 4.56
C ILE A 60 -5.19 7.22 3.42
N PHE A 61 -4.33 7.27 2.40
CA PHE A 61 -4.54 8.14 1.24
C PHE A 61 -5.81 7.78 0.48
N ALA A 62 -6.07 6.49 0.24
CA ALA A 62 -7.30 6.05 -0.40
C ALA A 62 -8.54 6.28 0.47
N PHE A 63 -8.42 6.07 1.79
CA PHE A 63 -9.49 6.37 2.74
C PHE A 63 -9.89 7.85 2.70
N SER A 64 -8.92 8.76 2.70
CA SER A 64 -9.15 10.20 2.56
C SER A 64 -9.76 10.57 1.20
N LEU A 65 -9.29 9.92 0.13
CA LEU A 65 -9.74 10.16 -1.23
C LEU A 65 -11.22 9.81 -1.46
N CYS A 66 -11.69 8.73 -0.82
CA CYS A 66 -13.07 8.27 -0.91
C CYS A 66 -13.99 8.79 0.22
N THR A 67 -13.49 9.68 1.10
CA THR A 67 -14.29 10.42 2.11
C THR A 67 -14.44 11.89 1.74
N SER A 68 -13.45 12.72 2.13
CA SER A 68 -13.51 14.17 2.04
C SER A 68 -13.51 14.64 0.59
N ASN A 69 -12.65 14.03 -0.24
CA ASN A 69 -12.52 14.44 -1.65
C ASN A 69 -13.71 14.00 -2.50
N LEU A 70 -14.44 12.96 -2.09
CA LEU A 70 -15.70 12.56 -2.72
C LEU A 70 -16.80 13.60 -2.47
N ASN A 71 -16.98 14.03 -1.22
CA ASN A 71 -17.97 15.04 -0.87
C ASN A 71 -17.69 16.37 -1.57
N LEU A 72 -16.43 16.82 -1.58
CA LEU A 72 -16.00 18.03 -2.27
C LEU A 72 -16.12 17.92 -3.80
N GLY A 73 -15.73 16.78 -4.37
CA GLY A 73 -15.79 16.58 -5.83
C GLY A 73 -17.22 16.59 -6.36
N LEU A 74 -18.16 16.00 -5.63
CA LEU A 74 -19.56 15.97 -6.01
C LEU A 74 -20.28 17.30 -5.73
N SER A 75 -19.92 18.04 -4.67
CA SER A 75 -20.49 19.37 -4.40
C SER A 75 -20.08 20.42 -5.43
N PHE A 76 -18.89 20.31 -6.02
CA PHE A 76 -18.47 21.14 -7.15
C PHE A 76 -19.03 20.70 -8.51
N GLY A 77 -20.02 19.79 -8.53
CA GLY A 77 -20.77 19.43 -9.74
C GLY A 77 -20.06 18.45 -10.67
N ALA A 78 -19.09 17.67 -10.19
CA ALA A 78 -18.46 16.64 -11.02
C ALA A 78 -19.47 15.57 -11.45
N ARG A 79 -19.43 15.19 -12.74
CA ARG A 79 -20.21 14.05 -13.23
C ARG A 79 -19.71 12.77 -12.53
N ARG A 80 -20.64 11.97 -11.99
CA ARG A 80 -20.35 10.73 -11.23
C ARG A 80 -19.46 9.74 -12.01
N ARG A 81 -19.72 9.57 -13.31
CA ARG A 81 -18.89 8.74 -14.21
C ARG A 81 -17.46 9.26 -14.32
N ASP A 82 -17.30 10.57 -14.46
CA ASP A 82 -15.99 11.20 -14.62
C ASP A 82 -15.19 11.15 -13.33
N PHE A 83 -15.86 11.25 -12.18
CA PHE A 83 -15.25 11.11 -10.87
C PHE A 83 -14.73 9.68 -10.63
N PHE A 84 -15.52 8.64 -10.95
CA PHE A 84 -15.08 7.25 -10.82
C PHE A 84 -13.79 6.99 -11.62
N TRP A 85 -13.76 7.38 -12.90
CA TRP A 85 -12.55 7.20 -13.72
C TRP A 85 -11.37 8.04 -13.23
N ALA A 86 -11.63 9.20 -12.62
CA ALA A 86 -10.58 10.00 -12.00
C ALA A 86 -9.99 9.31 -10.76
N VAL A 87 -10.84 8.70 -9.91
CA VAL A 87 -10.39 7.87 -8.77
C VAL A 87 -9.50 6.72 -9.27
N GLN A 88 -9.96 5.99 -10.29
CA GLN A 88 -9.20 4.89 -10.88
C GLN A 88 -7.82 5.33 -11.39
N GLY A 89 -7.78 6.46 -12.11
CA GLY A 89 -6.51 7.04 -12.55
C GLY A 89 -5.56 7.33 -11.39
N VAL A 90 -6.07 7.88 -10.27
CA VAL A 90 -5.23 8.18 -9.10
C VAL A 90 -4.74 6.91 -8.40
N LEU A 91 -5.57 5.86 -8.32
CA LEU A 91 -5.15 4.57 -7.74
C LEU A 91 -3.99 3.95 -8.53
N VAL A 92 -4.07 3.99 -9.86
CA VAL A 92 -3.02 3.50 -10.76
C VAL A 92 -1.75 4.35 -10.62
N VAL A 93 -1.87 5.67 -10.53
CA VAL A 93 -0.71 6.56 -10.31
C VAL A 93 -0.03 6.25 -8.98
N TYR A 94 -0.79 6.14 -7.88
CA TYR A 94 -0.23 5.77 -6.57
C TYR A 94 0.50 4.44 -6.62
N THR A 95 -0.10 3.46 -7.27
CA THR A 95 0.49 2.12 -7.41
C THR A 95 1.77 2.16 -8.22
N GLY A 96 1.74 2.80 -9.39
CA GLY A 96 2.91 2.90 -10.27
C GLY A 96 4.06 3.65 -9.61
N PHE A 97 3.76 4.74 -8.90
CA PHE A 97 4.77 5.51 -8.17
C PHE A 97 5.39 4.71 -7.03
N CYS A 98 4.58 4.05 -6.20
CA CYS A 98 5.07 3.24 -5.08
C CYS A 98 5.87 2.03 -5.58
N TRP A 99 5.45 1.43 -6.69
CA TRP A 99 6.18 0.33 -7.32
C TRP A 99 7.54 0.80 -7.85
N ALA A 100 7.60 1.93 -8.56
CA ALA A 100 8.86 2.53 -8.99
C ALA A 100 9.78 2.87 -7.82
N ALA A 101 9.25 3.48 -6.75
CA ALA A 101 10.02 3.77 -5.55
C ALA A 101 10.56 2.49 -4.89
N GLN A 102 9.74 1.45 -4.80
CA GLN A 102 10.14 0.15 -4.26
C GLN A 102 11.25 -0.52 -5.07
N VAL A 103 11.16 -0.49 -6.41
CA VAL A 103 12.20 -1.01 -7.30
C VAL A 103 13.51 -0.25 -7.12
N LEU A 104 13.45 1.08 -7.02
CA LEU A 104 14.63 1.92 -6.80
C LEU A 104 15.29 1.61 -5.45
N LEU A 105 14.51 1.54 -4.37
CA LEU A 105 15.03 1.21 -3.04
C LEU A 105 15.56 -0.22 -2.96
N ALA A 106 15.00 -1.17 -3.69
CA ALA A 106 15.54 -2.52 -3.73
C ALA A 106 16.90 -2.60 -4.46
N ALA A 107 17.15 -1.71 -5.42
CA ALA A 107 18.42 -1.65 -6.16
C ALA A 107 19.56 -0.94 -5.39
N LEU A 108 19.23 -0.03 -4.46
CA LEU A 108 20.23 0.77 -3.74
C LEU A 108 21.28 -0.05 -2.96
N PRO A 109 20.94 -1.12 -2.21
CA PRO A 109 21.94 -1.91 -1.50
C PRO A 109 22.94 -2.59 -2.44
N GLN A 110 22.48 -3.03 -3.61
CA GLN A 110 23.31 -3.66 -4.64
C GLN A 110 24.25 -2.65 -5.30
N LEU A 111 23.74 -1.46 -5.63
CA LEU A 111 24.54 -0.39 -6.24
C LEU A 111 25.52 0.26 -5.24
N GLY A 112 25.14 0.31 -3.96
CA GLY A 112 25.93 0.92 -2.89
C GLY A 112 26.91 -0.04 -2.20
N GLY A 113 26.95 -1.32 -2.56
CA GLY A 113 27.85 -2.32 -1.96
C GLY A 113 27.64 -2.54 -0.46
N TRP A 114 26.38 -2.61 -0.01
CA TRP A 114 26.07 -2.69 1.43
C TRP A 114 26.43 -4.07 2.01
N ILE A 115 27.06 -4.09 3.19
CA ILE A 115 27.70 -5.30 3.77
C ILE A 115 26.68 -6.37 4.22
N GLU A 116 25.44 -5.98 4.54
CA GLU A 116 24.44 -6.89 5.12
C GLU A 116 23.15 -6.92 4.30
N GLU A 117 23.19 -7.52 3.10
CA GLU A 117 22.00 -7.65 2.26
C GLU A 117 20.88 -8.46 2.95
N GLY A 118 21.28 -9.42 3.79
CA GLY A 118 20.43 -10.31 4.61
C GLY A 118 19.23 -9.63 5.26
N ARG A 119 19.43 -8.41 5.76
CA ARG A 119 18.47 -7.67 6.61
C ARG A 119 17.32 -7.04 5.84
N TRP A 120 17.38 -7.04 4.52
CA TRP A 120 16.38 -6.42 3.63
C TRP A 120 15.41 -7.44 3.06
N THR A 121 15.13 -8.52 3.80
CA THR A 121 14.29 -9.67 3.40
C THR A 121 12.93 -9.26 2.87
N LEU A 122 12.24 -8.33 3.54
CA LEU A 122 10.92 -7.85 3.07
C LEU A 122 11.00 -7.06 1.77
N ILE A 123 11.92 -6.09 1.66
CA ILE A 123 12.17 -5.38 0.40
C ILE A 123 12.49 -6.37 -0.73
N ARG A 124 13.34 -7.37 -0.44
CA ARG A 124 13.73 -8.39 -1.41
C ARG A 124 12.60 -9.36 -1.75
N ALA A 125 11.74 -9.71 -0.79
CA ALA A 125 10.56 -10.53 -1.04
C ALA A 125 9.62 -9.85 -2.05
N PHE A 126 9.47 -8.52 -1.96
CA PHE A 126 8.70 -7.74 -2.92
C PHE A 126 9.45 -7.44 -4.24
N TYR A 127 10.77 -7.56 -4.28
CA TYR A 127 11.62 -7.32 -5.48
C TYR A 127 11.95 -8.60 -6.30
N GLY A 128 12.22 -9.72 -5.64
CA GLY A 128 13.11 -10.78 -6.17
C GLY A 128 12.48 -11.96 -6.91
N ARG A 129 11.15 -12.08 -7.01
CA ARG A 129 10.56 -13.24 -7.73
C ARG A 129 9.26 -13.01 -8.49
N THR A 130 8.47 -12.01 -8.12
CA THR A 130 7.19 -11.69 -8.78
C THR A 130 6.94 -10.18 -8.72
N LEU A 131 7.52 -9.46 -9.69
CA LEU A 131 7.38 -8.00 -9.87
C LEU A 131 5.92 -7.49 -9.79
N TRP A 132 4.95 -8.37 -10.08
CA TRP A 132 3.52 -8.08 -10.11
C TRP A 132 2.81 -8.13 -8.74
N VAL A 133 3.39 -8.79 -7.74
CA VAL A 133 2.70 -8.96 -6.44
C VAL A 133 2.61 -7.63 -5.69
N PHE A 134 3.67 -6.84 -5.68
CA PHE A 134 3.66 -5.55 -4.96
C PHE A 134 2.63 -4.56 -5.53
N PRO A 135 2.56 -4.29 -6.85
CA PRO A 135 1.49 -3.49 -7.44
C PRO A 135 0.08 -4.00 -7.12
N LEU A 136 -0.11 -5.32 -7.13
CA LEU A 136 -1.40 -5.95 -6.86
C LEU A 136 -1.82 -5.77 -5.40
N VAL A 137 -0.89 -5.91 -4.45
CA VAL A 137 -1.11 -5.62 -3.03
C VAL A 137 -1.43 -4.13 -2.82
N CYS A 138 -0.69 -3.23 -3.49
CA CYS A 138 -0.97 -1.78 -3.45
C CYS A 138 -2.39 -1.47 -3.92
N LEU A 139 -2.80 -1.96 -5.08
CA LEU A 139 -4.16 -1.76 -5.60
C LEU A 139 -5.21 -2.31 -4.64
N THR A 140 -4.98 -3.50 -4.08
CA THR A 140 -5.93 -4.14 -3.16
C THR A 140 -6.14 -3.28 -1.92
N ILE A 141 -5.04 -2.78 -1.35
CA ILE A 141 -5.08 -1.92 -0.16
C ILE A 141 -5.70 -0.56 -0.47
N LEU A 142 -5.42 0.00 -1.65
CA LEU A 142 -6.07 1.22 -2.14
C LEU A 142 -7.58 1.04 -2.28
N VAL A 143 -8.04 -0.07 -2.87
CA VAL A 143 -9.47 -0.37 -3.00
C VAL A 143 -10.11 -0.55 -1.62
N LEU A 144 -9.47 -1.28 -0.69
CA LEU A 144 -9.95 -1.44 0.68
C LEU A 144 -10.02 -0.11 1.43
N GLY A 145 -9.00 0.75 1.29
CA GLY A 145 -8.99 2.10 1.86
C GLY A 145 -10.15 2.92 1.31
N CYS A 146 -10.39 2.85 0.00
CA CYS A 146 -11.51 3.56 -0.62
C CYS A 146 -12.89 3.06 -0.16
N LEU A 147 -13.06 1.74 0.00
CA LEU A 147 -14.27 1.15 0.59
C LEU A 147 -14.48 1.61 2.04
N GLY A 148 -13.42 1.60 2.86
CA GLY A 148 -13.47 2.14 4.22
C GLY A 148 -13.87 3.61 4.25
N GLY A 149 -13.36 4.38 3.30
CA GLY A 149 -13.71 5.78 3.15
C GLY A 149 -15.18 6.01 2.77
N LEU A 150 -15.71 5.22 1.83
CA LEU A 150 -17.12 5.27 1.45
C LEU A 150 -18.06 4.94 2.62
N VAL A 151 -17.67 4.00 3.49
CA VAL A 151 -18.44 3.69 4.70
C VAL A 151 -18.42 4.87 5.68
N SER A 152 -17.24 5.49 5.87
CA SER A 152 -17.11 6.68 6.73
C SER A 152 -17.94 7.87 6.24
N ALA A 153 -18.07 8.04 4.92
CA ALA A 153 -18.92 9.07 4.33
C ALA A 153 -20.42 8.89 4.67
N LYS A 154 -20.87 7.64 4.91
CA LYS A 154 -22.25 7.33 5.30
C LYS A 154 -22.47 7.34 6.81
N SER A 155 -21.50 6.82 7.57
CA SER A 155 -21.53 6.78 9.02
C SER A 155 -20.14 7.01 9.60
N LYS A 156 -19.97 8.11 10.33
CA LYS A 156 -18.71 8.47 10.98
C LYS A 156 -18.24 7.39 11.96
N VAL A 157 -19.16 6.78 12.70
CA VAL A 157 -18.84 5.75 13.71
C VAL A 157 -18.28 4.49 13.05
N TRP A 158 -18.98 3.96 12.04
CA TRP A 158 -18.50 2.78 11.31
C TRP A 158 -17.20 3.05 10.56
N GLY A 159 -17.03 4.27 10.02
CA GLY A 159 -15.77 4.69 9.43
C GLY A 159 -14.59 4.64 10.41
N ALA A 160 -14.79 5.16 11.63
CA ALA A 160 -13.76 5.14 12.67
C ALA A 160 -13.42 3.71 13.13
N VAL A 161 -14.43 2.86 13.30
CA VAL A 161 -14.24 1.44 13.66
C VAL A 161 -13.48 0.68 12.57
N ILE A 162 -13.85 0.88 11.30
CA ILE A 162 -13.15 0.21 10.19
C ILE A 162 -11.71 0.68 10.12
N LEU A 163 -11.48 2.00 10.24
CA LEU A 163 -10.13 2.54 10.21
C LEU A 163 -9.26 2.00 11.35
N SER A 164 -9.79 1.94 12.59
CA SER A 164 -9.04 1.40 13.72
C SER A 164 -8.74 -0.10 13.55
N VAL A 165 -9.72 -0.90 13.14
CA VAL A 165 -9.54 -2.33 12.88
C VAL A 165 -8.55 -2.56 11.74
N SER A 166 -8.61 -1.79 10.66
CA SER A 166 -7.66 -1.90 9.54
C SER A 166 -6.24 -1.53 9.95
N VAL A 167 -6.07 -0.49 10.77
CA VAL A 167 -4.75 -0.11 11.31
C VAL A 167 -4.17 -1.23 12.17
N ILE A 168 -4.97 -1.81 13.07
CA ILE A 168 -4.54 -2.93 13.91
C ILE A 168 -4.20 -4.15 13.05
N ALA A 169 -5.03 -4.48 12.05
CA ALA A 169 -4.79 -5.61 11.16
C ALA A 169 -3.51 -5.44 10.32
N LEU A 170 -3.25 -4.23 9.81
CA LEU A 170 -2.01 -3.91 9.09
C LEU A 170 -0.78 -3.99 10.01
N LEU A 171 -0.89 -3.52 11.26
CA LEU A 171 0.18 -3.65 12.25
C LEU A 171 0.47 -5.12 12.57
N MET A 172 -0.56 -5.91 12.89
CA MET A 172 -0.40 -7.35 13.17
C MET A 172 0.17 -8.09 11.96
N GLY A 173 -0.32 -7.80 10.75
CA GLY A 173 0.22 -8.36 9.52
C GLY A 173 1.68 -7.99 9.28
N SER A 174 2.07 -6.74 9.56
CA SER A 174 3.46 -6.28 9.42
C SER A 174 4.40 -6.99 10.40
N ILE A 175 3.96 -7.18 11.65
CA ILE A 175 4.72 -7.88 12.69
C ILE A 175 4.88 -9.36 12.30
N LEU A 176 3.80 -10.01 11.86
CA LEU A 176 3.86 -11.40 11.41
C LEU A 176 4.79 -11.57 10.21
N LEU A 177 4.74 -10.69 9.22
CA LEU A 177 5.64 -10.74 8.06
C LEU A 177 7.10 -10.51 8.45
N ALA A 178 7.38 -9.57 9.35
CA ALA A 178 8.72 -9.35 9.87
C ALA A 178 9.24 -10.57 10.64
N LEU A 179 8.43 -11.16 11.52
CA LEU A 179 8.79 -12.38 12.26
C LEU A 179 9.01 -13.58 11.33
N MET A 180 8.16 -13.75 10.31
CA MET A 180 8.31 -14.81 9.32
C MET A 180 9.60 -14.66 8.52
N ALA A 181 9.99 -13.43 8.19
CA ALA A 181 11.23 -13.11 7.50
C ALA A 181 12.47 -13.33 8.37
N ASP A 182 12.43 -12.96 9.65
CA ASP A 182 13.59 -13.08 10.55
C ASP A 182 13.82 -14.52 11.02
N LEU A 183 12.76 -15.30 11.24
CA LEU A 183 12.84 -16.67 11.74
C LEU A 183 13.06 -17.72 10.65
N ASP A 184 13.15 -17.31 9.39
CA ASP A 184 13.05 -18.18 8.19
C ASP A 184 11.88 -19.19 8.31
N ALA A 185 10.80 -18.77 8.97
CA ALA A 185 9.71 -19.67 9.34
C ALA A 185 9.02 -20.25 8.11
N TRP A 186 9.14 -19.59 6.95
CA TRP A 186 8.64 -20.10 5.68
C TRP A 186 9.31 -21.42 5.27
N SER A 187 10.63 -21.56 5.44
CA SER A 187 11.35 -22.79 5.12
C SER A 187 10.94 -23.92 6.07
N PHE A 188 10.76 -23.61 7.35
CA PHE A 188 10.25 -24.53 8.36
C PHE A 188 8.82 -25.02 8.05
N LEU A 189 7.90 -24.12 7.69
CA LEU A 189 6.51 -24.45 7.34
C LEU A 189 6.43 -25.32 6.07
N MET A 190 7.27 -25.04 5.07
CA MET A 190 7.38 -25.84 3.84
C MET A 190 8.01 -27.22 4.07
N GLY A 191 8.80 -27.39 5.14
CA GLY A 191 9.33 -28.70 5.57
C GLY A 191 8.37 -29.53 6.42
N SER A 192 7.21 -28.97 6.81
CA SER A 192 6.24 -29.64 7.68
C SER A 192 5.30 -30.59 6.92
N ALA A 193 4.58 -31.45 7.65
CA ALA A 193 3.55 -32.34 7.10
C ALA A 193 2.40 -31.59 6.38
N TRP A 194 2.27 -30.28 6.61
CA TRP A 194 1.26 -29.40 6.01
C TRP A 194 1.81 -28.58 4.83
N SER A 195 2.97 -28.95 4.29
CA SER A 195 3.64 -28.23 3.19
C SER A 195 2.74 -27.93 1.99
N GLY A 196 1.79 -28.81 1.66
CA GLY A 196 0.80 -28.57 0.61
C GLY A 196 -0.15 -27.40 0.90
N MET A 197 -0.56 -27.22 2.16
CA MET A 197 -1.39 -26.08 2.58
C MET A 197 -0.59 -24.77 2.51
N TRP A 198 0.66 -24.77 2.98
CA TRP A 198 1.53 -23.59 2.94
C TRP A 198 1.97 -23.23 1.52
N GLY A 199 2.21 -24.23 0.67
CA GLY A 199 2.55 -24.05 -0.74
C GLY A 199 1.42 -23.47 -1.58
N SER A 200 0.15 -23.71 -1.20
CA SER A 200 -1.02 -23.14 -1.89
C SER A 200 -1.42 -21.76 -1.38
N LEU A 201 -0.94 -21.34 -0.19
CA LEU A 201 -1.28 -20.07 0.44
C LEU A 201 -0.99 -18.83 -0.44
N PRO A 202 0.15 -18.71 -1.15
CA PRO A 202 0.37 -17.59 -2.07
C PRO A 202 -0.64 -17.53 -3.22
N ALA A 203 -1.06 -18.69 -3.75
CA ALA A 203 -2.07 -18.76 -4.81
C ALA A 203 -3.45 -18.35 -4.28
N ILE A 204 -3.82 -18.82 -3.08
CA ILE A 204 -5.09 -18.44 -2.43
C ILE A 204 -5.13 -16.93 -2.15
N LEU A 205 -4.04 -16.36 -1.62
CA LEU A 205 -3.95 -14.93 -1.34
C LEU A 205 -4.04 -14.08 -2.61
N THR A 206 -3.35 -14.48 -3.70
CA THR A 206 -3.44 -13.76 -4.97
C THR A 206 -4.85 -13.82 -5.57
N ILE A 207 -5.51 -14.98 -5.54
CA ILE A 207 -6.92 -15.12 -5.95
C ILE A 207 -7.83 -14.22 -5.09
N GLY A 208 -7.64 -14.23 -3.77
CA GLY A 208 -8.40 -13.41 -2.83
C GLY A 208 -8.23 -11.90 -3.10
N MET A 209 -7.00 -11.46 -3.40
CA MET A 209 -6.73 -10.08 -3.79
C MET A 209 -7.41 -9.71 -5.11
N LEU A 210 -7.33 -10.56 -6.14
CA LEU A 210 -8.02 -10.34 -7.42
C LEU A 210 -9.55 -10.27 -7.25
N ALA A 211 -10.12 -11.15 -6.43
CA ALA A 211 -11.53 -11.13 -6.09
C ALA A 211 -11.91 -9.83 -5.34
N THR A 212 -11.06 -9.40 -4.40
CA THR A 212 -11.25 -8.15 -3.65
C THR A 212 -11.21 -6.93 -4.57
N LEU A 213 -10.30 -6.91 -5.53
CA LEU A 213 -10.24 -5.87 -6.55
C LEU A 213 -11.51 -5.85 -7.40
N ALA A 214 -11.91 -6.98 -7.97
CA ALA A 214 -13.09 -7.06 -8.83
C ALA A 214 -14.38 -6.67 -8.09
N ILE A 215 -14.60 -7.22 -6.89
CA ILE A 215 -15.79 -6.95 -6.08
C ILE A 215 -15.75 -5.50 -5.56
N GLY A 216 -14.60 -5.07 -5.06
CA GLY A 216 -14.40 -3.74 -4.51
C GLY A 216 -14.66 -2.65 -5.53
N GLU A 217 -14.17 -2.82 -6.77
CA GLU A 217 -14.44 -1.91 -7.87
C GLU A 217 -15.93 -1.79 -8.20
N VAL A 218 -16.64 -2.93 -8.27
CA VAL A 218 -18.09 -2.93 -8.50
C VAL A 218 -18.83 -2.21 -7.37
N VAL A 219 -18.41 -2.40 -6.13
CA VAL A 219 -19.01 -1.73 -4.97
C VAL A 219 -18.72 -0.23 -5.01
N ILE A 220 -17.47 0.19 -5.24
CA ILE A 220 -17.08 1.61 -5.37
C ILE A 220 -17.91 2.28 -6.47
N TRP A 221 -18.01 1.64 -7.64
CA TRP A 221 -18.82 2.12 -8.75
C TRP A 221 -20.29 2.30 -8.35
N ARG A 222 -20.92 1.28 -7.76
CA ARG A 222 -22.31 1.35 -7.30
C ARG A 222 -22.53 2.45 -6.26
N GLN A 223 -21.60 2.63 -5.32
CA GLN A 223 -21.73 3.63 -4.27
C GLN A 223 -21.59 5.04 -4.81
N ILE A 224 -20.61 5.33 -5.66
CA ILE A 224 -20.41 6.66 -6.27
C ILE A 224 -21.63 7.05 -7.11
N PHE A 225 -22.19 6.11 -7.89
CA PHE A 225 -23.35 6.40 -8.72
C PHE A 225 -24.63 6.66 -7.92
N ARG A 226 -24.76 6.07 -6.74
CA ARG A 226 -25.90 6.25 -5.83
C ARG A 226 -25.65 7.29 -4.73
N PHE A 227 -24.49 7.94 -4.73
CA PHE A 227 -24.12 8.88 -3.67
C PHE A 227 -24.98 10.15 -3.77
N ALA A 228 -25.65 10.49 -2.67
CA ALA A 228 -26.35 11.75 -2.50
C ALA A 228 -25.48 12.65 -1.61
N VAL A 229 -25.16 13.84 -2.12
CA VAL A 229 -24.43 14.86 -1.36
C VAL A 229 -25.33 15.30 -0.19
N ARG A 230 -24.79 15.28 1.02
CA ARG A 230 -25.44 15.79 2.23
C ARG A 230 -24.90 17.18 2.56
#